data_AF-A0A6B8VNX2-F1
#
_entry.id   AF-A0A6B8VNX2-F1
#
_cell.length_a   1.000
_cell.length_b   1.000
_cell.length_c   1.000
_cell.angle_alpha   90.00
_cell.angle_beta   90.00
_cell.angle_gamma   90.00
#
_symmetry.space_group_name_H-M   'P 1'
#
loop_
_entity.id
_entity.type
_entity.pdbx_description
1 polymer ?
#
loop_
_entity_poly.entity_id
_entity_poly.type
_entity_poly.pdbx_seq_one_letter_code
_entity_poly.pdbx_strand_id
1 'polypeptide(L)'
;MLTKTHRIVEPVSGHRVGLARYRGTAHVEVGDLASIIPRFMVPGDQVYRFLTIGGRRFVSVHIARRWAKPWKESHEMGAQANTLLRILDWAEPALKEAEASNGKA
;
A
#
# COMPACT_ATOMS: atom_id res chain seq x y z
N MET A 1 -14.86 -11.04 -4.36
CA MET A 1 -13.82 -12.05 -4.10
C MET A 1 -12.59 -11.35 -3.55
N LEU A 2 -11.99 -11.89 -2.49
CA LEU A 2 -10.71 -11.43 -1.95
C LEU A 2 -9.61 -12.30 -2.58
N THR A 3 -8.57 -11.69 -3.15
CA THR A 3 -7.40 -12.44 -3.62
C THR A 3 -6.42 -12.69 -2.48
N LYS A 4 -5.52 -13.66 -2.66
CA LYS A 4 -4.48 -13.96 -1.68
C LYS A 4 -3.63 -12.71 -1.41
N THR A 5 -3.04 -12.63 -0.23
CA THR A 5 -2.03 -11.60 0.04
C THR A 5 -0.73 -11.96 -0.66
N HIS A 6 -0.16 -11.00 -1.38
CA HIS A 6 1.15 -11.09 -2.03
C HIS A 6 2.16 -10.24 -1.24
N ARG A 7 3.35 -10.79 -0.95
CA ARG A 7 4.47 -10.01 -0.41
C ARG A 7 5.48 -9.78 -1.52
N ILE A 8 5.58 -8.54 -2.00
CA ILE A 8 6.41 -8.17 -3.15
C ILE A 8 7.45 -7.15 -2.70
N VAL A 9 8.63 -7.17 -3.33
CA VAL A 9 9.68 -6.18 -3.12
C VAL A 9 9.57 -5.13 -4.21
N GLU A 10 9.47 -3.87 -3.82
CA GLU A 10 9.46 -2.76 -4.76
C GLU A 10 10.85 -2.56 -5.37
N PRO A 11 10.98 -2.52 -6.71
CA PRO A 11 12.27 -2.66 -7.39
C PRO A 11 13.27 -1.51 -7.16
N VAL A 12 12.80 -0.29 -6.90
CA VAL A 12 13.69 0.88 -6.80
C VAL A 12 14.19 1.11 -5.37
N SER A 13 13.32 0.99 -4.37
CA SER A 13 13.67 1.21 -2.96
C SER A 13 14.00 -0.05 -2.18
N GLY A 14 13.68 -1.22 -2.73
CA GLY A 14 13.80 -2.49 -2.00
C GLY A 14 12.79 -2.66 -0.88
N HIS A 15 11.82 -1.75 -0.72
CA HIS A 15 10.79 -1.89 0.31
C HIS A 15 9.90 -3.09 0.04
N ARG A 16 9.78 -3.98 1.03
CA ARG A 16 8.85 -5.11 1.00
C ARG A 16 7.46 -4.63 1.39
N VAL A 17 6.49 -4.85 0.50
CA VAL A 17 5.09 -4.47 0.71
C VAL A 17 4.15 -5.65 0.59
N GLY A 18 3.16 -5.70 1.47
CA GLY A 18 2.03 -6.59 1.41
C GLY A 18 0.93 -5.98 0.57
N LEU A 19 0.48 -6.71 -0.45
CA LEU A 19 -0.54 -6.31 -1.39
C LEU A 19 -1.67 -7.35 -1.44
N ALA A 20 -2.90 -6.90 -1.64
CA ALA A 20 -4.05 -7.78 -1.83
C ALA A 20 -5.08 -7.10 -2.73
N ARG A 21 -5.87 -7.87 -3.48
CA ARG A 21 -7.00 -7.32 -4.26
C ARG A 21 -8.31 -7.67 -3.59
N TYR A 22 -9.16 -6.67 -3.41
CA TYR A 22 -10.52 -6.86 -2.92
C TYR A 22 -11.48 -6.05 -3.79
N ARG A 23 -12.51 -6.72 -4.32
CA ARG A 23 -13.52 -6.11 -5.20
C ARG A 23 -12.90 -5.30 -6.35
N GLY A 24 -11.82 -5.82 -6.94
CA GLY A 24 -11.11 -5.19 -8.06
C GLY A 24 -10.08 -4.13 -7.67
N THR A 25 -10.08 -3.65 -6.43
CA THR A 25 -9.15 -2.61 -5.95
C THR A 25 -7.91 -3.22 -5.30
N ALA A 26 -6.73 -2.65 -5.55
CA ALA A 26 -5.50 -3.00 -4.87
C ALA A 26 -5.45 -2.35 -3.47
N HIS A 27 -5.02 -3.12 -2.50
CA HIS A 27 -4.80 -2.70 -1.13
C HIS A 27 -3.36 -2.97 -0.73
N VAL A 28 -2.85 -2.15 0.18
CA VAL A 28 -1.50 -2.23 0.74
C VAL A 28 -1.56 -2.37 2.26
N GLU A 29 -0.63 -3.12 2.82
CA GLU A 29 -0.56 -3.35 4.26
C GLU A 29 -0.12 -2.09 5.01
N VAL A 30 -0.90 -1.69 6.01
CA VAL A 30 -0.70 -0.45 6.77
C VAL A 30 0.61 -0.48 7.55
N GLY A 31 1.00 -1.64 8.07
CA GLY A 31 2.26 -1.80 8.81
C GLY A 31 3.49 -1.50 7.95
N ASP A 32 3.48 -1.88 6.68
CA ASP A 32 4.59 -1.59 5.77
C ASP A 32 4.63 -0.09 5.43
N LEU A 33 3.47 0.56 5.27
CA LEU A 33 3.41 2.01 5.04
C LEU A 33 4.00 2.81 6.21
N ALA A 34 3.68 2.39 7.44
CA ALA A 34 4.20 3.01 8.65
C ALA A 34 5.72 2.86 8.82
N SER A 35 6.34 1.85 8.20
CA SER A 35 7.81 1.71 8.20
C SER A 35 8.51 2.69 7.25
N ILE A 36 7.82 3.15 6.21
CA ILE A 36 8.35 4.12 5.23
C ILE A 36 8.20 5.55 5.78
N ILE A 37 7.03 5.85 6.35
CA ILE A 37 6.75 7.13 7.00
C ILE A 37 6.40 6.82 8.47
N PRO A 38 7.34 6.95 9.43
CA PRO A 38 7.11 6.61 10.83
C PRO A 38 5.97 7.39 11.49
N ARG A 39 5.65 8.58 10.96
CA ARG A 39 4.50 9.41 11.35
C ARG A 39 3.30 9.23 10.42
N PHE A 40 3.17 8.09 9.75
CA PHE A 40 1.99 7.76 8.94
C PHE A 40 0.77 7.62 9.86
N MET A 41 0.21 8.76 10.27
CA MET A 41 -1.04 8.82 10.99
C MET A 41 -2.12 8.42 10.01
N VAL A 42 -2.69 7.25 10.21
CA VAL A 42 -3.99 6.94 9.66
C VAL A 42 -4.96 7.94 10.28
N PRO A 43 -5.59 8.82 9.49
CA PRO A 43 -6.64 9.69 10.02
C PRO A 43 -7.69 8.80 10.69
N GLY A 44 -8.01 9.07 11.95
CA GLY A 44 -8.94 8.27 12.77
C GLY A 44 -10.39 8.30 12.31
N ASP A 45 -10.67 8.79 11.10
CA ASP A 45 -12.01 8.97 10.61
C ASP A 45 -12.60 7.64 10.17
N GLN A 46 -13.77 7.31 10.72
CA GLN A 46 -14.47 6.01 10.60
C GLN A 46 -14.92 5.66 9.16
N VAL A 47 -14.56 6.49 8.18
CA VAL A 47 -15.00 6.42 6.79
C VAL A 47 -14.17 5.42 5.97
N TYR A 48 -12.92 5.16 6.34
CA TYR A 48 -12.05 4.24 5.59
C TYR A 48 -11.99 2.87 6.26
N ARG A 49 -12.92 1.98 5.90
CA ARG A 49 -12.91 0.59 6.38
C ARG A 49 -11.61 -0.10 5.95
N PHE A 50 -10.74 -0.37 6.93
CA PHE A 50 -9.63 -1.28 6.73
C PHE A 50 -10.13 -2.67 6.40
N LEU A 51 -9.41 -3.33 5.51
CA LEU A 51 -9.59 -4.75 5.27
C LEU A 51 -8.62 -5.52 6.18
N THR A 52 -9.14 -6.45 6.96
CA THR A 52 -8.29 -7.34 7.76
C THR A 52 -8.14 -8.68 7.04
N ILE A 53 -6.90 -9.09 6.77
CA ILE A 53 -6.56 -10.35 6.11
C ILE A 53 -5.47 -11.03 6.95
N GLY A 54 -5.74 -12.23 7.47
CA GLY A 54 -4.77 -12.98 8.28
C GLY A 54 -4.23 -12.18 9.49
N GLY A 55 -5.09 -11.39 10.15
CA GLY A 55 -4.71 -10.54 11.29
C GLY A 55 -3.98 -9.24 10.92
N ARG A 56 -3.72 -8.99 9.64
CA ARG A 56 -3.04 -7.78 9.15
C ARG A 56 -4.01 -6.80 8.54
N ARG A 57 -3.74 -5.50 8.73
CA ARG A 57 -4.60 -4.41 8.23
C ARG A 57 -4.12 -3.91 6.88
N PHE A 58 -5.06 -3.79 5.96
CA PHE A 58 -4.85 -3.30 4.61
C PHE A 58 -5.75 -2.09 4.33
N VAL A 59 -5.24 -1.15 3.55
CA VAL A 59 -5.97 0.03 3.07
C VAL A 59 -5.88 0.09 1.55
N SER A 60 -6.94 0.55 0.89
CA SER A 60 -6.92 0.74 -0.56
C SER A 60 -5.79 1.68 -0.95
N VAL A 61 -5.05 1.35 -2.01
CA VAL A 61 -3.94 2.18 -2.52
C VAL A 61 -4.37 3.63 -2.78
N HIS A 62 -5.57 3.83 -3.37
CA HIS A 62 -6.14 5.17 -3.59
C HIS A 62 -6.32 5.98 -2.31
N ILE A 63 -6.74 5.33 -1.22
CA ILE A 63 -6.92 5.98 0.09
C ILE A 63 -5.55 6.33 0.67
N ALA A 64 -4.60 5.39 0.65
CA ALA A 64 -3.23 5.64 1.13
C ALA A 64 -2.55 6.80 0.39
N ARG A 65 -2.77 6.96 -0.92
CA ARG A 65 -2.26 8.13 -1.68
C ARG A 65 -2.78 9.44 -1.12
N ARG A 66 -4.08 9.52 -0.80
CA ARG A 66 -4.68 10.74 -0.23
C ARG A 66 -4.04 11.10 1.10
N TRP A 67 -3.68 10.10 1.91
CA TRP A 67 -2.98 10.32 3.18
C TRP A 67 -1.54 10.79 2.97
N ALA A 68 -0.85 10.32 1.93
CA ALA A 68 0.54 10.67 1.66
C ALA A 68 0.73 12.09 1.10
N LYS A 69 -0.25 12.62 0.33
CA LYS A 69 -0.15 13.92 -0.35
C LYS A 69 0.16 15.11 0.58
N PRO A 70 -0.52 15.31 1.72
CA PRO A 70 -0.21 16.42 2.64
C PRO A 70 1.24 16.42 3.14
N TRP A 71 1.86 15.24 3.27
CA TRP A 71 3.24 15.12 3.74
C TRP A 71 4.28 15.44 2.68
N LYS A 72 3.90 15.35 1.39
CA LYS A 72 4.80 15.71 0.28
C LYS A 72 5.16 17.19 0.30
N GLU A 73 4.23 18.03 0.75
CA GLU A 73 4.40 19.48 0.85
C GLU A 73 5.13 19.90 2.15
N SER A 74 5.33 18.98 3.09
CA SER A 74 6.07 19.23 4.32
C SER A 74 7.59 19.13 4.08
N HIS A 75 8.32 20.17 4.51
CA HIS A 75 9.79 20.19 4.44
C HIS A 75 10.46 19.05 5.22
N GLU A 76 9.81 18.48 6.24
CA GLU A 76 10.38 17.41 7.08
C GLU A 76 10.19 16.00 6.49
N MET A 77 9.18 15.79 5.63
CA MET A 77 8.76 14.45 5.20
C MET A 77 8.61 14.28 3.69
N GLY A 78 8.96 15.29 2.90
CA GLY A 78 8.76 15.30 1.45
C GLY A 78 9.43 14.13 0.72
N ALA A 79 10.64 13.73 1.12
CA ALA A 79 11.37 12.61 0.50
C ALA A 79 10.67 11.26 0.76
N GLN A 80 10.29 10.98 2.00
CA GLN A 80 9.60 9.75 2.37
C GLN A 80 8.18 9.70 1.79
N ALA A 81 7.48 10.84 1.73
CA ALA A 81 6.19 10.97 1.06
C ALA A 81 6.29 10.67 -0.45
N ASN A 82 7.34 11.16 -1.12
CA ASN A 82 7.61 10.82 -2.52
C ASN A 82 7.89 9.33 -2.71
N THR A 83 8.72 8.73 -1.84
CA THR A 83 8.99 7.29 -1.85
C THR A 83 7.70 6.48 -1.69
N LEU A 84 6.84 6.86 -0.74
CA LEU A 84 5.56 6.21 -0.53
C LEU A 84 4.64 6.32 -1.76
N LEU A 85 4.43 7.53 -2.29
CA LEU A 85 3.58 7.74 -3.46
C LEU A 85 4.04 6.90 -4.66
N ARG A 86 5.35 6.82 -4.88
CA ARG A 86 5.95 6.00 -5.93
C ARG A 86 5.70 4.51 -5.72
N ILE A 87 5.87 4.00 -4.50
CA ILE A 87 5.53 2.60 -4.14
C ILE A 87 4.05 2.33 -4.42
N LEU A 88 3.17 3.26 -4.02
CA LEU A 88 1.73 3.14 -4.26
C LEU A 88 1.40 3.16 -5.76
N ASP A 89 2.09 3.97 -6.58
CA ASP A 89 1.88 4.03 -8.04
C ASP A 89 2.22 2.70 -8.70
N TRP A 90 3.29 2.05 -8.22
CA TRP A 90 3.74 0.75 -8.68
C TRP A 90 2.91 -0.45 -8.16
N ALA A 91 2.27 -0.31 -7.00
CA ALA A 91 1.58 -1.43 -6.34
C ALA A 91 0.47 -2.11 -7.16
N GLU A 92 -0.30 -1.33 -7.93
CA GLU A 92 -1.41 -1.88 -8.72
C GLU A 92 -0.97 -2.76 -9.91
N PRO A 93 -0.04 -2.33 -10.79
CA PRO A 93 0.48 -3.21 -11.83
C PRO A 93 1.22 -4.42 -11.25
N ALA A 94 2.02 -4.23 -10.20
CA ALA A 94 2.75 -5.33 -9.55
C ALA A 94 1.83 -6.44 -9.04
N LEU A 95 0.68 -6.06 -8.47
CA LEU A 95 -0.31 -7.03 -8.02
C LEU A 95 -0.95 -7.79 -9.19
N LYS A 96 -1.26 -7.12 -10.31
CA LYS A 96 -1.78 -7.79 -11.52
C LYS A 96 -0.79 -8.83 -12.06
N GLU A 97 0.49 -8.49 -12.11
CA GLU A 97 1.56 -9.39 -12.53
C GLU A 97 1.68 -10.60 -11.60
N ALA A 98 1.72 -10.36 -10.28
CA ALA A 98 1.81 -11.43 -9.29
C ALA A 98 0.60 -12.38 -9.30
N GLU A 99 -0.59 -11.86 -9.57
CA GLU A 99 -1.81 -12.66 -9.74
C GLU A 99 -1.74 -13.49 -11.03
N ALA A 100 -1.22 -12.93 -12.12
CA ALA A 100 -1.05 -13.64 -13.40
C ALA A 100 0.02 -14.75 -13.33
N SER A 101 1.11 -14.54 -12.58
CA SER A 101 2.16 -15.55 -12.39
C SER A 101 1.73 -16.73 -11.52
N ASN A 102 0.83 -16.53 -10.55
CA ASN A 102 0.33 -17.59 -9.68
C ASN A 102 -0.82 -18.43 -10.30
N GLY A 103 -1.44 -17.96 -11.39
CA GLY A 103 -2.48 -18.71 -12.12
C GLY A 103 -1.94 -19.69 -13.17
N LYS A 104 -0.62 -19.80 -13.32
CA LYS A 104 0.07 -20.68 -14.30
C LYS A 104 0.78 -21.90 -13.67
N ALA A 105 0.55 -22.16 -12.38
CA ALA A 105 1.16 -23.27 -11.64
C ALA A 105 0.11 -24.29 -11.20
#